data_AF-K0UE26-F1
#
_entry.id   AF-K0UE26-F1
#
_cell.length_a   1.000
_cell.length_b   1.000
_cell.length_c   1.000
_cell.angle_alpha   90.00
_cell.angle_beta   90.00
_cell.angle_gamma   90.00
#
_symmetry.space_group_name_H-M   'P 1'
#
loop_
_entity.id
_entity.type
_entity.pdbx_description
1 polymer ?
#
loop_
_entity_poly.entity_id
_entity_poly.type
_entity_poly.pdbx_seq_one_letter_code
_entity_poly.pdbx_strand_id
1 'polypeptide(L)'
;MTAREIQVTFDCADPAAMAEFWAAALGYAVQPPPPGFDSWEAALTAMNVPPEQHNDASAVIDPDGRGPRLFFQRVPEGKAAKNRVHLDVRAADGLEGDERMAALEQRCAELVAAGAARLGR
;
A
#
# COMPACT_ATOMS: atom_id res chain seq x y z
N MET A 1 -23.10 -2.25 -15.57
CA MET A 1 -23.07 -3.04 -14.32
C MET A 1 -22.28 -2.20 -13.32
N THR A 2 -22.89 -1.67 -12.25
CA THR A 2 -22.14 -0.90 -11.25
C THR A 2 -21.36 -1.87 -10.38
N ALA A 3 -20.04 -1.89 -10.52
CA ALA A 3 -19.18 -2.61 -9.60
C ALA A 3 -19.37 -2.06 -8.17
N ARG A 4 -19.22 -2.92 -7.16
CA ARG A 4 -19.22 -2.49 -5.76
C ARG A 4 -17.84 -1.91 -5.43
N GLU A 5 -17.83 -0.84 -4.65
CA GLU A 5 -16.62 -0.35 -4.02
C GLU A 5 -16.17 -1.35 -2.94
N ILE A 6 -14.88 -1.67 -2.92
CA ILE A 6 -14.29 -2.62 -1.97
C ILE A 6 -13.03 -2.05 -1.35
N GLN A 7 -12.68 -2.57 -0.18
CA GLN A 7 -11.37 -2.38 0.46
C GLN A 7 -10.72 -3.74 0.67
N VAL A 8 -9.39 -3.79 0.49
CA VAL A 8 -8.59 -4.96 0.85
C VAL A 8 -7.79 -4.63 2.11
N THR A 9 -7.91 -5.46 3.14
CA THR A 9 -7.22 -5.26 4.43
C THR A 9 -6.12 -6.31 4.62
N PHE A 10 -4.96 -5.85 5.08
CA PHE A 10 -3.79 -6.66 5.36
C PHE A 10 -3.37 -6.49 6.81
N ASP A 11 -3.24 -7.62 7.49
CA ASP A 11 -2.54 -7.69 8.77
C ASP A 11 -1.03 -7.61 8.51
N CYS A 12 -0.34 -6.72 9.22
CA CYS A 12 1.10 -6.52 9.05
C CYS A 12 1.76 -6.06 10.36
N ALA A 13 3.10 -6.13 10.42
CA ALA A 13 3.85 -5.68 11.58
C ALA A 13 4.08 -4.16 11.61
N ASP A 14 4.14 -3.54 10.43
CA ASP A 14 4.41 -2.10 10.24
C ASP A 14 3.49 -1.51 9.15
N PRO A 15 2.34 -0.94 9.56
CA PRO A 15 1.39 -0.32 8.64
C PRO A 15 1.94 0.84 7.82
N ALA A 16 2.74 1.73 8.43
CA ALA A 16 3.35 2.86 7.73
C ALA A 16 4.28 2.38 6.60
N ALA A 17 5.18 1.45 6.88
CA ALA A 17 6.08 0.91 5.87
C ALA A 17 5.32 0.20 4.73
N MET A 18 4.25 -0.53 5.05
CA MET A 18 3.40 -1.15 4.03
C MET A 18 2.67 -0.12 3.18
N ALA A 19 2.13 0.95 3.78
CA ALA A 19 1.48 2.01 3.05
C ALA A 19 2.44 2.74 2.10
N GLU A 20 3.64 3.07 2.56
CA GLU A 20 4.67 3.70 1.71
C GLU A 20 5.05 2.82 0.52
N PHE A 21 5.30 1.53 0.77
CA PHE A 21 5.63 0.58 -0.28
C PHE A 21 4.50 0.47 -1.32
N TRP A 22 3.25 0.27 -0.87
CA TRP A 22 2.12 0.07 -1.79
C TRP A 22 1.70 1.36 -2.49
N ALA A 23 1.88 2.53 -1.86
CA ALA A 23 1.72 3.84 -2.51
C ALA A 23 2.68 3.95 -3.70
N ALA A 24 3.97 3.69 -3.46
CA ALA A 24 4.98 3.68 -4.50
C ALA A 24 4.67 2.61 -5.56
N ALA A 25 4.25 1.40 -5.15
CA ALA A 25 4.01 0.26 -6.04
C ALA A 25 2.88 0.50 -7.05
N LEU A 26 1.81 1.16 -6.62
CA LEU A 26 0.58 1.34 -7.39
C LEU A 26 0.45 2.75 -8.00
N GLY A 27 1.32 3.69 -7.63
CA GLY A 27 1.11 5.11 -7.91
C GLY A 27 -0.07 5.68 -7.09
N TYR A 28 -0.33 5.09 -5.93
CA TYR A 28 -1.36 5.54 -4.99
C TYR A 28 -0.80 6.60 -4.04
N ALA A 29 -1.69 7.28 -3.32
CA ALA A 29 -1.30 8.16 -2.23
C ALA A 29 -1.56 7.48 -0.89
N VAL A 30 -0.68 7.72 0.10
CA VAL A 30 -1.03 7.47 1.50
C VAL A 30 -2.27 8.31 1.81
N GLN A 31 -3.27 7.68 2.42
CA GLN A 31 -4.53 8.34 2.73
C GLN A 31 -4.24 9.57 3.61
N PRO A 32 -4.76 10.76 3.25
CA PRO A 32 -4.55 11.96 4.07
C PRO A 32 -5.27 11.83 5.41
N PRO A 33 -4.87 12.62 6.42
CA PRO A 33 -5.61 12.72 7.67
C PRO A 33 -7.03 13.27 7.43
N PRO A 34 -7.93 13.14 8.41
CA PRO A 34 -9.25 13.76 8.34
C PRO A 34 -9.18 15.27 8.06
N PRO A 35 -10.18 15.85 7.38
CA PRO A 35 -10.22 17.29 7.13
C PRO A 35 -10.06 18.11 8.42
N GLY A 36 -9.24 19.16 8.36
CA GLY A 36 -8.94 20.01 9.50
C GLY A 36 -7.64 19.65 10.26
N PHE A 37 -6.89 18.65 9.79
CA PHE A 37 -5.58 18.30 10.34
C PHE A 37 -4.50 18.31 9.25
N ASP A 38 -3.31 18.79 9.61
CA ASP A 38 -2.15 18.86 8.71
C ASP A 38 -1.38 17.53 8.62
N SER A 39 -1.56 16.63 9.59
CA SER A 39 -0.93 15.31 9.63
C SER A 39 -1.76 14.29 10.39
N TRP A 40 -1.48 12.99 10.16
CA TRP A 40 -2.07 11.92 10.97
C TRP A 40 -1.65 12.00 12.44
N GLU A 41 -0.40 12.37 12.73
CA GLU A 41 0.08 12.56 14.11
C GLU A 41 -0.75 13.62 14.86
N ALA A 42 -1.03 14.76 14.21
CA ALA A 42 -1.87 15.81 14.79
C ALA A 42 -3.31 15.34 15.02
N ALA A 43 -3.88 14.63 14.04
CA ALA A 43 -5.23 14.08 14.13
C ALA A 43 -5.34 13.06 15.28
N LEU A 44 -4.41 12.11 15.35
CA LEU A 44 -4.39 11.04 16.35
C LEU A 44 -4.16 11.60 17.76
N THR A 45 -3.28 12.58 17.90
CA THR A 45 -3.07 13.30 19.17
C THR A 45 -4.35 14.00 19.62
N ALA A 46 -5.05 14.72 18.73
CA ALA A 46 -6.32 15.37 19.05
C ALA A 46 -7.44 14.37 19.42
N MET A 47 -7.36 13.15 18.88
CA MET A 47 -8.25 12.03 19.22
C MET A 47 -7.85 11.28 20.49
N ASN A 48 -6.80 11.71 21.20
CA ASN A 48 -6.24 11.07 22.39
C ASN A 48 -5.75 9.62 22.15
N VAL A 49 -5.29 9.33 20.94
CA VAL A 49 -4.63 8.05 20.64
C VAL A 49 -3.20 8.09 21.21
N PRO A 50 -2.79 7.11 22.03
CA PRO A 50 -1.43 7.08 22.58
C PRO A 50 -0.36 7.06 21.46
N PRO A 51 0.76 7.79 21.59
CA PRO A 51 1.80 7.86 20.55
C PRO A 51 2.30 6.50 20.04
N GLU A 52 2.40 5.52 20.93
CA GLU A 52 2.82 4.15 20.60
C GLU A 52 1.83 3.40 19.68
N GLN A 53 0.59 3.90 19.56
CA GLN A 53 -0.47 3.36 18.70
C GLN A 53 -0.62 4.17 17.40
N HIS A 54 0.21 5.20 17.16
CA HIS A 54 0.07 6.03 15.95
C HIS A 54 0.38 5.28 14.65
N ASN A 55 1.07 4.14 14.75
CA ASN A 55 1.33 3.23 13.62
C ASN A 55 0.53 1.93 13.75
N ASP A 56 -0.64 1.94 14.41
CA ASP A 56 -1.49 0.74 14.46
C ASP A 56 -2.29 0.52 13.16
N ALA A 57 -2.42 1.56 12.33
CA ALA A 57 -3.02 1.44 11.02
C ALA A 57 -2.51 2.50 10.03
N SER A 58 -2.52 2.15 8.75
CA SER A 58 -2.27 3.07 7.65
C SER A 58 -3.00 2.61 6.40
N ALA A 59 -3.13 3.48 5.40
CA ALA A 59 -3.88 3.15 4.18
C ALA A 59 -3.34 3.88 2.97
N VAL A 60 -3.61 3.31 1.80
CA VAL A 60 -3.40 3.97 0.51
C VAL A 60 -4.68 3.99 -0.31
N ILE A 61 -4.86 5.06 -1.07
CA ILE A 61 -6.00 5.29 -1.95
C ILE A 61 -5.53 5.62 -3.36
N ASP A 62 -6.30 5.16 -4.36
CA ASP A 62 -6.15 5.63 -5.73
C ASP A 62 -6.50 7.13 -5.75
N PRO A 63 -5.58 8.03 -6.15
CA PRO A 63 -5.85 9.46 -6.22
C PRO A 63 -7.02 9.81 -7.13
N ASP A 64 -7.32 8.96 -8.12
CA ASP A 64 -8.43 9.13 -9.06
C ASP A 64 -9.69 8.38 -8.63
N GLY A 65 -9.67 7.69 -7.49
CA GLY A 65 -10.82 6.96 -6.93
C GLY A 65 -11.31 5.78 -7.78
N ARG A 66 -10.48 5.25 -8.69
CA ARG A 66 -10.87 4.14 -9.57
C ARG A 66 -10.59 2.77 -8.95
N GLY A 67 -9.47 2.64 -8.24
CA GLY A 67 -9.06 1.42 -7.58
C GLY A 67 -9.49 1.31 -6.11
N PRO A 68 -9.37 0.11 -5.53
CA PRO A 68 -9.79 -0.14 -4.15
C PRO A 68 -8.84 0.50 -3.14
N ARG A 69 -9.35 0.86 -1.97
CA ARG A 69 -8.51 1.22 -0.82
C ARG A 69 -7.75 -0.01 -0.33
N LEU A 70 -6.45 0.14 -0.09
CA LEU A 70 -5.68 -0.87 0.66
C LEU A 70 -5.46 -0.37 2.08
N PHE A 71 -5.81 -1.19 3.05
CA PHE A 71 -5.71 -0.89 4.47
C PHE A 71 -4.74 -1.84 5.16
N PHE A 72 -3.83 -1.30 5.95
CA PHE A 72 -2.83 -2.04 6.68
C PHE A 72 -3.10 -1.87 8.15
N GLN A 73 -3.26 -2.98 8.87
CA GLN A 73 -3.57 -3.00 10.29
C GLN A 73 -2.49 -3.77 11.02
N ARG A 74 -2.05 -3.21 12.15
CA ARG A 74 -1.17 -3.90 13.08
C ARG A 74 -2.01 -4.88 13.90
N VAL A 75 -1.56 -6.13 13.94
CA VAL A 75 -2.14 -7.16 14.82
C VAL A 75 -1.05 -7.72 15.72
N PRO A 76 -1.32 -7.93 17.02
CA PRO A 76 -0.35 -8.51 17.94
C PRO A 76 -0.12 -10.01 17.69
N GLU A 77 -1.09 -10.70 17.11
CA GLU A 77 -1.02 -12.12 16.83
C GLU A 77 -0.09 -12.43 15.64
N GLY A 78 0.82 -13.39 15.85
CA GLY A 78 1.57 -13.98 14.75
C GLY A 78 0.64 -14.70 13.76
N LYS A 79 1.06 -14.75 12.50
CA LYS A 79 0.29 -15.38 11.41
C LYS A 79 -0.02 -16.86 11.71
N ALA A 80 -1.28 -17.17 12.00
CA ALA A 80 -1.71 -18.53 12.33
C ALA A 80 -1.86 -19.44 11.09
N ALA A 81 -2.24 -18.88 9.94
CA ALA A 81 -2.40 -19.62 8.69
C ALA A 81 -2.08 -18.73 7.48
N LYS A 82 -1.79 -19.36 6.34
CA LYS A 82 -1.54 -18.64 5.09
C LYS A 82 -2.86 -18.25 4.43
N ASN A 83 -3.34 -17.03 4.67
CA ASN A 83 -4.23 -16.37 3.72
C ASN A 83 -3.43 -16.07 2.44
N ARG A 84 -3.88 -16.58 1.28
CA ARG A 84 -3.18 -16.47 -0.01
C ARG A 84 -3.88 -15.43 -0.87
N VAL A 85 -3.60 -14.16 -0.59
CA VAL A 85 -4.01 -13.04 -1.46
C VAL A 85 -2.79 -12.62 -2.28
N HIS A 86 -2.99 -12.45 -3.57
CA HIS A 86 -2.00 -11.93 -4.51
C HIS A 86 -2.58 -10.68 -5.17
N LEU A 87 -1.79 -9.62 -5.21
CA LEU A 87 -2.08 -8.42 -5.99
C LEU A 87 -1.08 -8.37 -7.14
N ASP A 88 -1.58 -8.52 -8.36
CA ASP A 88 -0.75 -8.46 -9.57
C ASP A 88 -0.79 -7.04 -10.15
N VAL A 89 0.39 -6.43 -10.29
CA VAL A 89 0.55 -5.05 -10.79
C VAL A 89 1.06 -5.08 -12.22
N ARG A 90 0.36 -4.40 -13.13
CA ARG A 90 0.80 -4.20 -14.51
C ARG A 90 1.60 -2.90 -14.59
N ALA A 91 2.88 -2.97 -14.97
CA ALA A 91 3.79 -1.83 -14.94
C ALA A 91 4.37 -1.41 -16.30
N ALA A 92 4.00 -2.09 -17.39
CA ALA A 92 4.51 -1.84 -18.73
C ALA A 92 3.38 -1.97 -19.76
N ASP A 93 2.25 -1.33 -19.46
CA ASP A 93 1.07 -1.40 -20.32
C ASP A 93 1.34 -0.74 -21.68
N GLY A 94 0.86 -1.36 -22.76
CA GLY A 94 1.07 -0.90 -24.14
C GLY A 94 2.50 -1.05 -24.69
N LEU A 95 3.46 -1.58 -23.92
CA LEU A 95 4.83 -1.86 -24.39
C LEU A 95 4.99 -3.31 -24.84
N GLU A 96 5.87 -3.55 -25.81
CA GLU A 96 6.19 -4.89 -26.33
C GLU A 96 7.71 -5.17 -26.37
N GLY A 97 8.07 -6.44 -26.57
CA GLY A 97 9.46 -6.87 -26.79
C GLY A 97 10.46 -6.38 -25.75
N ASP A 98 11.61 -5.88 -26.22
CA ASP A 98 12.71 -5.41 -25.39
C ASP A 98 12.35 -4.16 -24.58
N GLU A 99 11.51 -3.27 -25.13
CA GLU A 99 11.05 -2.06 -24.44
C GLU A 99 10.22 -2.40 -23.21
N ARG A 100 9.29 -3.37 -23.34
CA ARG A 100 8.52 -3.89 -22.21
C ARG A 100 9.43 -4.47 -21.14
N MET A 101 10.42 -5.27 -21.53
CA MET A 101 11.34 -5.90 -20.57
C MET A 101 12.21 -4.87 -19.85
N ALA A 102 12.71 -3.85 -20.56
CA ALA A 102 13.48 -2.77 -19.96
C ALA A 102 12.65 -2.01 -18.91
N ALA A 103 11.38 -1.68 -19.22
CA ALA A 103 10.47 -1.02 -18.28
C ALA A 103 10.21 -1.88 -17.02
N LEU A 104 9.99 -3.18 -17.19
CA LEU A 104 9.78 -4.10 -16.06
C LEU A 104 11.02 -4.25 -15.18
N GLU A 105 12.22 -4.31 -15.77
CA GLU A 105 13.49 -4.39 -15.01
C GLU A 105 13.75 -3.10 -14.23
N GLN A 106 13.54 -1.93 -14.86
CA GLN A 106 13.62 -0.64 -14.19
C GLN A 106 12.64 -0.58 -13.00
N ARG A 107 11.40 -0.98 -13.24
CA ARG A 107 10.39 -1.00 -12.19
C ARG A 107 10.74 -1.97 -11.05
N CYS A 108 11.29 -3.13 -11.39
CA CYS A 108 11.76 -4.10 -10.41
C CYS A 108 12.84 -3.50 -9.51
N ALA A 109 13.82 -2.77 -10.09
CA ALA A 109 14.87 -2.11 -9.32
C ALA A 109 14.31 -1.08 -8.33
N GLU A 110 13.35 -0.27 -8.76
CA GLU A 110 12.66 0.70 -7.88
C GLU A 110 11.94 0.02 -6.71
N LEU A 111 11.20 -1.06 -7.00
CA LEU A 111 10.45 -1.79 -5.97
C LEU A 111 11.39 -2.52 -4.99
N VAL A 112 12.51 -3.05 -5.47
CA VAL A 112 13.54 -3.64 -4.61
C VAL A 112 14.15 -2.58 -3.70
N ALA A 113 14.44 -1.39 -4.22
CA ALA A 113 14.91 -0.26 -3.40
C ALA A 113 13.88 0.17 -2.35
N ALA A 114 12.58 0.01 -2.64
CA ALA A 114 11.48 0.24 -1.70
C ALA A 114 11.21 -0.93 -0.73
N GLY A 115 12.00 -2.01 -0.77
CA GLY A 115 11.90 -3.14 0.18
C GLY A 115 11.27 -4.42 -0.37
N ALA A 116 10.99 -4.51 -1.67
CA ALA A 116 10.55 -5.76 -2.30
C ALA A 116 11.68 -6.79 -2.40
N ALA A 117 11.31 -8.07 -2.42
CA ALA A 117 12.20 -9.16 -2.77
C ALA A 117 11.98 -9.59 -4.23
N ARG A 118 13.06 -9.63 -5.03
CA ARG A 118 13.03 -10.21 -6.38
C ARG A 118 13.17 -11.72 -6.29
N LEU A 119 12.14 -12.45 -6.74
CA LEU A 119 12.12 -13.92 -6.68
C LEU A 119 12.67 -14.60 -7.95
N GLY A 120 12.73 -13.89 -9.07
CA GLY A 120 13.19 -14.41 -10.35
C GLY A 120 13.33 -13.32 -11.41
N ARG A 121 13.70 -13.74 -12.62
CA ARG A 121 13.74 -12.92 -13.83
C ARG A 121 12.92 -13.60 -14.91
#